data_AF-A0A2I2GLH1-F1
#
_entry.id   AF-A0A2I2GLH1-F1
#
_cell.length_a   1.000
_cell.length_b   1.000
_cell.length_c   1.000
_cell.angle_alpha   90.00
_cell.angle_beta   90.00
_cell.angle_gamma   90.00
#
_symmetry.space_group_name_H-M   'P 1'
#
loop_
_entity.id
_entity.type
_entity.pdbx_description
1 polymer ?
#
loop_
_entity_poly.entity_id
_entity_poly.type
_entity_poly.pdbx_seq_one_letter_code
_entity_poly.pdbx_strand_id
1 'polypeptide(L)'
;MPDALSKTVPIWSAVINRTLFPSDTAYHPVQFPPNFLGASEEAQIENRIEGFMKSLRDLKLDLDHLRQQLGKPIRIAWANRSYFHPTDLYKADEYNLFVLCSASKRVHGAEISEGGYIQGAGDDSESWAHGLTPPLFWANKSTIFQTAEEDLPQLFEELVNVQSTQENVPQATLIAPTQNLYIGLADGRTNESGIYDLVIDCNAPSDASEGNAKRLSLGCGSGKVGGRDLRNHLDKVQAFIGSQLAPHPSRSLLVTCESGKDLSAGVLLAILCSSYDDSGAFSSSTPRGVNKQFIRQRLAWIVSSKHDVNPSRTTLQSINAFLMQ
;
A
#
# COMPACT_ATOMS: atom_id res chain seq x y z
N MET A 1 4.31 24.35 6.91
CA MET A 1 3.82 22.96 6.94
C MET A 1 3.49 22.53 5.51
N PRO A 2 3.99 21.38 5.04
CA PRO A 2 3.57 20.79 3.76
C PRO A 2 2.09 20.37 3.79
N ASP A 3 1.44 20.33 2.62
CA ASP A 3 0.02 19.97 2.48
C ASP A 3 -0.30 18.56 3.01
N ALA A 4 0.63 17.61 2.88
CA ALA A 4 0.48 16.28 3.46
C ALA A 4 0.28 16.31 4.98
N LEU A 5 1.04 17.15 5.68
CA LEU A 5 1.03 17.27 7.14
C LEU A 5 -0.04 18.26 7.66
N SER A 6 -0.50 19.20 6.83
CA SER A 6 -1.51 20.19 7.23
C SER A 6 -2.94 19.84 6.80
N LYS A 7 -3.10 19.00 5.77
CA LYS A 7 -4.42 18.62 5.22
C LYS A 7 -4.59 17.10 5.17
N THR A 8 -3.72 16.38 4.45
CA THR A 8 -3.94 14.96 4.14
C THR A 8 -4.02 14.09 5.40
N VAL A 9 -3.02 14.13 6.27
CA VAL A 9 -3.01 13.34 7.51
C VAL A 9 -4.13 13.77 8.47
N PRO A 10 -4.40 15.07 8.69
CA PRO A 10 -5.60 15.53 9.40
C PRO A 10 -6.93 15.00 8.90
N ILE A 11 -7.17 15.06 7.58
CA ILE A 11 -8.40 14.56 6.96
C ILE A 11 -8.54 13.08 7.21
N TRP A 12 -7.49 12.29 6.97
CA TRP A 12 -7.52 10.85 7.23
C TRP A 12 -7.73 10.52 8.70
N SER A 13 -7.09 11.25 9.61
CA SER A 13 -7.26 11.04 11.05
C SER A 13 -8.70 11.31 11.49
N ALA A 14 -9.35 12.36 10.98
CA ALA A 14 -10.76 12.62 11.25
C ALA A 14 -11.67 11.53 10.68
N VAL A 15 -11.43 11.07 9.44
CA VAL A 15 -12.18 9.98 8.82
C VAL A 15 -12.06 8.69 9.62
N ILE A 16 -10.84 8.33 10.03
CA ILE A 16 -10.55 7.13 10.83
C ILE A 16 -11.18 7.26 12.22
N ASN A 17 -11.02 8.39 12.91
CA ASN A 17 -11.61 8.60 14.23
C ASN A 17 -13.13 8.50 14.21
N ARG A 18 -13.80 9.18 13.28
CA ARG A 18 -15.27 9.10 13.17
C ARG A 18 -15.78 7.73 12.78
N THR A 19 -15.03 7.02 11.94
CA THR A 19 -15.45 5.71 11.43
C THR A 19 -15.23 4.60 12.45
N LEU A 20 -14.08 4.59 13.13
CA LEU A 20 -13.68 3.53 14.05
C LEU A 20 -14.07 3.83 15.51
N PHE A 21 -14.13 5.10 15.92
CA PHE A 21 -14.41 5.52 17.30
C PHE A 21 -15.62 6.46 17.37
N PRO A 22 -16.84 5.97 17.01
CA PRO A 22 -18.03 6.82 16.91
C PRO A 22 -18.48 7.41 18.27
N SER A 23 -18.11 6.78 19.38
CA SER A 23 -18.44 7.27 20.73
C SER A 23 -17.49 8.38 21.21
N ASP A 24 -16.27 8.45 20.67
CA ASP A 24 -15.23 9.39 21.10
C ASP A 24 -15.30 10.70 20.32
N THR A 25 -16.43 11.39 20.44
CA THR A 25 -16.77 12.59 19.65
C THR A 25 -15.78 13.75 19.79
N ALA A 26 -15.01 13.78 20.87
CA ALA A 26 -13.94 14.76 21.08
C ALA A 26 -12.84 14.70 20.00
N TYR A 27 -12.64 13.56 19.34
CA TYR A 27 -11.61 13.37 18.30
C TYR A 27 -12.17 13.44 16.86
N HIS A 28 -13.46 13.74 16.71
CA HIS A 28 -14.13 13.79 15.41
C HIS A 28 -13.79 15.03 14.58
N PRO A 29 -13.66 16.25 15.13
CA PRO A 29 -13.34 17.43 14.33
C PRO A 29 -12.02 17.26 13.56
N VAL A 30 -11.94 17.78 12.33
CA VAL A 30 -10.66 17.83 11.63
C VAL A 30 -9.72 18.80 12.35
N GLN A 31 -8.53 18.32 12.67
CA GLN A 31 -7.52 19.08 13.42
C GLN A 31 -6.62 19.83 12.43
N PHE A 32 -6.50 21.16 12.52
CA PHE A 32 -5.67 21.95 11.61
C PHE A 32 -4.48 22.62 12.33
N PRO A 33 -3.33 22.78 11.65
CA PRO A 33 -2.25 23.58 12.20
C PRO A 33 -2.64 25.06 12.28
N PRO A 34 -2.14 25.81 13.28
CA PRO A 34 -2.57 27.18 13.53
C PRO A 34 -2.17 28.11 12.38
N ASN A 35 -3.07 29.03 12.03
CA ASN A 35 -2.88 30.07 11.00
C ASN A 35 -2.45 29.51 9.62
N PHE A 36 -2.84 28.27 9.29
CA PHE A 36 -2.46 27.65 8.03
C PHE A 36 -3.56 27.74 6.97
N LEU A 37 -4.82 27.52 7.35
CA LEU A 37 -5.99 27.57 6.46
C LEU A 37 -6.90 28.72 6.86
N GLY A 38 -7.68 29.23 5.89
CA GLY A 38 -8.77 30.15 6.18
C GLY A 38 -10.04 29.38 6.57
N ALA A 39 -10.90 29.99 7.38
CA ALA A 39 -12.14 29.36 7.87
C ALA A 39 -13.05 28.78 6.75
N SER A 40 -13.06 29.41 5.57
CA SER A 40 -13.81 28.90 4.41
C SER A 40 -13.24 27.58 3.88
N GLU A 41 -11.91 27.42 3.85
CA GLU A 41 -11.27 26.19 3.40
C GLU A 41 -11.45 25.07 4.43
N GLU A 42 -11.29 25.39 5.72
CA GLU A 42 -11.56 24.45 6.82
C GLU A 42 -12.98 23.90 6.75
N ALA A 43 -13.99 24.77 6.58
CA ALA A 43 -15.38 24.36 6.45
C ALA A 43 -15.62 23.48 5.20
N GLN A 44 -14.96 23.77 4.08
CA GLN A 44 -15.07 22.95 2.87
C GLN A 44 -14.43 21.56 3.04
N ILE A 45 -13.31 21.48 3.77
CA ILE A 45 -12.68 20.19 4.11
C ILE A 45 -13.59 19.39 5.02
N GLU A 46 -14.11 20.01 6.08
CA GLU A 46 -15.02 19.40 7.05
C GLU A 46 -16.27 18.81 6.37
N ASN A 47 -16.87 19.55 5.43
CA ASN A 47 -18.04 19.12 4.65
C ASN A 47 -17.77 17.88 3.77
N ARG A 48 -16.50 17.55 3.47
CA ARG A 48 -16.14 16.38 2.66
C ARG A 48 -15.93 15.11 3.50
N ILE A 49 -15.77 15.23 4.81
CA ILE A 49 -15.43 14.11 5.70
C ILE A 49 -16.48 12.99 5.63
N GLU A 50 -17.77 13.33 5.62
CA GLU A 50 -18.84 12.32 5.49
C GLU A 50 -18.76 11.51 4.20
N GLY A 51 -18.38 12.15 3.08
CA GLY A 51 -18.17 11.47 1.81
C GLY A 51 -16.99 10.51 1.84
N PHE A 52 -15.91 10.86 2.53
CA PHE A 52 -14.76 9.99 2.73
C PHE A 52 -15.07 8.83 3.67
N MET A 53 -15.80 9.07 4.76
CA MET A 53 -16.29 8.02 5.66
C MET A 53 -17.18 7.02 4.91
N LYS A 54 -18.09 7.51 4.06
CA LYS A 54 -18.89 6.65 3.18
C LYS A 54 -17.98 5.84 2.26
N SER A 55 -17.00 6.46 1.62
CA SER A 55 -16.07 5.78 0.71
C SER A 55 -15.27 4.67 1.43
N LEU A 56 -14.83 4.91 2.66
CA LEU A 56 -14.15 3.92 3.51
C LEU A 56 -15.09 2.76 3.88
N ARG A 57 -16.31 3.05 4.32
CA ARG A 57 -17.33 2.01 4.62
C ARG A 57 -17.69 1.19 3.39
N ASP A 58 -17.77 1.82 2.23
CA ASP A 58 -18.07 1.14 0.96
C ASP A 58 -16.95 0.19 0.53
N LEU A 59 -15.75 0.23 1.15
CA LEU A 59 -14.71 -0.79 0.94
C LEU A 59 -15.04 -2.13 1.61
N LYS A 60 -16.03 -2.17 2.52
CA LYS A 60 -16.47 -3.37 3.26
C LYS A 60 -15.32 -4.11 3.95
N LEU A 61 -14.35 -3.36 4.47
CA LEU A 61 -13.30 -3.90 5.33
C LEU A 61 -13.89 -4.25 6.70
N ASP A 62 -13.21 -5.11 7.44
CA ASP A 62 -13.54 -5.39 8.83
C ASP A 62 -13.13 -4.20 9.71
N LEU A 63 -14.06 -3.25 9.86
CA LEU A 63 -13.83 -2.03 10.64
C LEU A 63 -13.67 -2.32 12.13
N ASP A 64 -14.27 -3.39 12.66
CA ASP A 64 -14.12 -3.78 14.05
C ASP A 64 -12.72 -4.31 14.31
N HIS A 65 -12.18 -5.15 13.42
CA HIS A 65 -10.80 -5.58 13.46
C HIS A 65 -9.83 -4.40 13.34
N LEU A 66 -10.05 -3.49 12.40
CA LEU A 66 -9.22 -2.28 12.27
C LEU A 66 -9.27 -1.41 13.53
N ARG A 67 -10.44 -1.26 14.15
CA ARG A 67 -10.59 -0.55 15.43
C ARG A 67 -9.81 -1.25 16.54
N GLN A 68 -9.87 -2.58 16.63
CA GLN A 68 -9.12 -3.35 17.62
C GLN A 68 -7.61 -3.21 17.42
N GLN A 69 -7.14 -3.25 16.17
CA GLN A 69 -5.72 -3.07 15.84
C GLN A 69 -5.22 -1.67 16.21
N LEU A 70 -5.99 -0.63 15.92
CA LEU A 70 -5.62 0.75 16.24
C LEU A 70 -5.77 1.06 17.74
N GLY A 71 -6.75 0.43 18.39
CA GLY A 71 -7.01 0.46 19.83
C GLY A 71 -7.61 1.77 20.36
N LYS A 72 -7.11 2.92 19.89
CA LYS A 72 -7.45 4.26 20.39
C LYS A 72 -7.55 5.28 19.25
N PRO A 73 -8.35 6.35 19.40
CA PRO A 73 -8.42 7.43 18.42
C PRO A 73 -7.07 8.13 18.24
N ILE A 74 -6.91 8.80 17.10
CA ILE A 74 -5.70 9.54 16.72
C ILE A 74 -5.83 11.00 17.15
N ARG A 75 -4.81 11.50 17.85
CA ARG A 75 -4.63 12.93 18.12
C ARG A 75 -3.41 13.44 17.37
N ILE A 76 -3.51 14.63 16.80
CA ILE A 76 -2.43 15.22 16.00
C ILE A 76 -1.76 16.35 16.78
N ALA A 77 -0.44 16.42 16.62
CA ALA A 77 0.37 17.59 16.93
C ALA A 77 1.25 17.95 15.73
N TRP A 78 1.64 19.21 15.64
CA TRP A 78 2.54 19.72 14.61
C TRP A 78 3.81 20.23 15.26
N ALA A 79 4.93 19.81 14.71
CA ALA A 79 6.25 20.28 15.10
C ALA A 79 6.97 20.84 13.88
N ASN A 80 7.59 22.00 14.02
CA ASN A 80 8.56 22.51 13.05
C ASN A 80 9.61 23.35 13.77
N ARG A 81 10.52 23.95 13.01
CA ARG A 81 11.62 24.77 13.53
C ARG A 81 11.18 25.96 14.40
N SER A 82 9.94 26.43 14.25
CA SER A 82 9.43 27.65 14.89
C SER A 82 8.40 27.37 15.99
N TYR A 83 7.67 26.25 15.94
CA TYR A 83 6.64 25.96 16.93
C TYR A 83 6.37 24.48 17.13
N PHE A 84 5.78 24.20 18.28
CA PHE A 84 5.05 22.97 18.59
C PHE A 84 3.60 23.35 18.90
N HIS A 85 2.63 22.63 18.31
CA HIS A 85 1.20 22.88 18.53
C HIS A 85 0.42 21.56 18.58
N PRO A 86 -0.57 21.40 19.47
CA PRO A 86 -0.96 22.37 20.49
C PRO A 86 0.05 22.42 21.66
N THR A 87 0.18 23.58 22.31
CA THR A 87 1.22 23.82 23.34
C THR A 87 0.92 23.18 24.69
N ASP A 88 -0.34 22.86 24.93
CA ASP A 88 -0.88 22.18 26.11
C ASP A 88 -0.96 20.66 25.94
N LEU A 89 -0.35 20.12 24.88
CA LEU A 89 -0.34 18.69 24.63
C LEU A 89 0.50 17.97 25.69
N TYR A 90 -0.13 17.04 26.39
CA TYR A 90 0.56 16.08 27.23
C TYR A 90 0.46 14.68 26.62
N LYS A 91 1.40 13.81 26.98
CA LYS A 91 1.30 12.39 26.64
C LYS A 91 0.20 11.78 27.51
N ALA A 92 -0.81 11.21 26.86
CA ALA A 92 -1.97 10.64 27.52
C ALA A 92 -2.23 9.24 26.94
N ASP A 93 -2.85 8.37 27.73
CA ASP A 93 -3.12 6.99 27.33
C ASP A 93 -4.46 6.85 26.60
N GLU A 94 -5.22 7.92 26.41
CA GLU A 94 -6.53 7.89 25.78
C GLU A 94 -6.47 7.92 24.24
N TYR A 95 -5.32 8.25 23.65
CA TYR A 95 -5.16 8.40 22.21
C TYR A 95 -3.77 7.96 21.70
N ASN A 96 -3.72 7.67 20.40
CA ASN A 96 -2.49 7.55 19.64
C ASN A 96 -2.04 8.94 19.19
N LEU A 97 -0.87 9.40 19.66
CA LEU A 97 -0.35 10.72 19.30
C LEU A 97 0.49 10.67 18.01
N PHE A 98 0.03 11.37 16.98
CA PHE A 98 0.76 11.57 15.74
C PHE A 98 1.42 12.96 15.75
N VAL A 99 2.76 13.00 15.78
CA VAL A 99 3.52 14.25 15.68
C VAL A 99 3.95 14.48 14.24
N LEU A 100 3.25 15.39 13.56
CA LEU A 100 3.50 15.77 12.18
C LEU A 100 4.64 16.79 12.13
N CYS A 101 5.85 16.26 11.95
CA CYS A 101 7.08 17.03 12.02
C CYS A 101 7.55 17.50 10.64
N SER A 102 7.88 18.78 10.52
CA SER A 102 8.58 19.33 9.37
C SER A 102 9.89 19.98 9.83
N ALA A 103 11.01 19.30 9.55
CA ALA A 103 12.35 19.79 9.87
C ALA A 103 12.83 20.90 8.92
N SER A 104 12.25 21.00 7.73
CA SER A 104 12.63 21.97 6.70
C SER A 104 12.03 23.36 6.95
N LYS A 105 12.75 24.41 6.53
CA LYS A 105 12.21 25.78 6.50
C LYS A 105 11.13 25.85 5.42
N ARG A 106 9.98 26.46 5.73
CA ARG A 106 9.01 26.85 4.69
C ARG A 106 9.55 28.06 3.94
N VAL A 107 9.69 27.95 2.63
CA VAL A 107 10.02 29.07 1.75
C VAL A 107 8.75 29.59 1.07
N HIS A 108 8.57 30.91 1.09
CA HIS A 108 7.47 31.60 0.44
C HIS A 108 7.98 32.17 -0.89
N GLY A 109 8.02 31.36 -1.96
CA GLY A 109 8.55 31.78 -3.26
C GLY A 109 8.55 30.67 -4.31
N ALA A 110 8.87 31.04 -5.56
CA ALA A 110 9.09 30.11 -6.67
C ALA A 110 10.55 29.63 -6.68
N GLU A 111 10.80 28.49 -7.35
CA GLU A 111 12.06 27.71 -7.34
C GLU A 111 13.35 28.54 -7.50
N ILE A 112 13.30 29.66 -8.24
CA ILE A 112 14.46 30.49 -8.58
C ILE A 112 14.98 31.32 -7.40
N SER A 113 14.13 31.71 -6.43
CA SER A 113 14.53 32.63 -5.35
C SER A 113 15.25 31.97 -4.17
N GLU A 114 15.25 30.63 -4.09
CA GLU A 114 15.72 29.87 -2.92
C GLU A 114 16.61 28.68 -3.35
N GLY A 115 17.48 28.90 -4.34
CA GLY A 115 18.48 27.90 -4.75
C GLY A 115 17.92 26.63 -5.38
N GLY A 116 16.72 26.69 -5.99
CA GLY A 116 16.08 25.55 -6.64
C GLY A 116 15.31 24.62 -5.69
N TYR A 117 15.14 24.97 -4.41
CA TYR A 117 14.34 24.14 -3.49
C TYR A 117 12.86 24.15 -3.87
N ILE A 118 12.33 22.95 -4.15
CA ILE A 118 10.91 22.73 -4.45
C ILE A 118 10.23 22.22 -3.17
N GLN A 119 9.27 22.98 -2.64
CA GLN A 119 8.53 22.55 -1.46
C GLN A 119 7.75 21.26 -1.76
N GLY A 120 8.04 20.19 -1.00
CA GLY A 120 7.45 18.87 -1.23
C GLY A 120 8.31 17.91 -2.07
N ALA A 121 9.46 18.34 -2.61
CA ALA A 121 10.44 17.41 -3.17
C ALA A 121 10.92 16.36 -2.14
N GLY A 122 10.76 16.72 -0.84
CA GLY A 122 10.94 15.94 0.39
C GLY A 122 10.12 14.66 0.59
N ASP A 123 8.99 14.52 -0.09
CA ASP A 123 7.94 13.58 0.32
C ASP A 123 8.13 12.14 -0.19
N ASP A 124 9.12 11.88 -1.06
CA ASP A 124 9.43 10.54 -1.55
C ASP A 124 10.51 9.86 -0.69
N SER A 125 10.13 9.55 0.55
CA SER A 125 11.04 8.89 1.50
C SER A 125 11.50 7.50 1.03
N GLU A 126 10.74 6.83 0.16
CA GLU A 126 11.08 5.51 -0.38
C GLU A 126 12.33 5.58 -1.26
N SER A 127 12.45 6.64 -2.07
CA SER A 127 13.60 6.87 -2.95
C SER A 127 14.89 7.21 -2.20
N TRP A 128 14.82 7.70 -0.95
CA TRP A 128 15.99 8.12 -0.17
C TRP A 128 16.32 7.23 1.02
N ALA A 129 15.38 6.38 1.44
CA ALA A 129 15.63 5.45 2.53
C ALA A 129 16.57 4.31 2.15
N HIS A 130 16.86 4.08 0.86
CA HIS A 130 17.70 2.96 0.38
C HIS A 130 17.26 1.59 0.95
N GLY A 131 15.94 1.39 1.13
CA GLY A 131 15.37 0.17 1.70
C GLY A 131 15.42 0.07 3.24
N LEU A 132 15.92 1.09 3.93
CA LEU A 132 15.95 1.15 5.38
C LEU A 132 14.52 1.13 5.96
N THR A 133 14.23 0.10 6.76
CA THR A 133 12.94 -0.03 7.45
C THR A 133 12.98 0.56 8.86
N PRO A 134 11.84 0.93 9.47
CA PRO A 134 11.84 1.44 10.84
C PRO A 134 12.49 0.48 11.86
N PRO A 135 12.23 -0.85 11.86
CA PRO A 135 12.93 -1.76 12.76
C PRO A 135 14.45 -1.75 12.55
N LEU A 136 14.91 -1.72 11.30
CA LEU A 136 16.33 -1.69 10.97
C LEU A 136 16.99 -0.39 11.43
N PHE A 137 16.31 0.74 11.24
CA PHE A 137 16.74 2.04 11.76
C PHE A 137 16.86 2.02 13.29
N TRP A 138 15.84 1.56 14.01
CA TRP A 138 15.85 1.56 15.48
C TRP A 138 16.90 0.61 16.05
N ALA A 139 17.12 -0.56 15.43
CA ALA A 139 18.17 -1.49 15.82
C ALA A 139 19.58 -0.93 15.62
N ASN A 140 19.78 -0.07 14.62
CA ASN A 140 21.09 0.48 14.25
C ASN A 140 21.23 1.99 14.53
N LYS A 141 20.32 2.56 15.33
CA LYS A 141 20.22 4.02 15.54
C LYS A 141 21.54 4.67 15.93
N SER A 142 22.26 4.07 16.89
CA SER A 142 23.52 4.62 17.37
C SER A 142 24.59 4.68 16.27
N THR A 143 24.70 3.63 15.45
CA THR A 143 25.62 3.57 14.31
C THR A 143 25.25 4.63 13.29
N ILE A 144 23.98 4.69 12.89
CA ILE A 144 23.48 5.65 11.90
C ILE A 144 23.77 7.09 12.32
N PHE A 145 23.61 7.42 13.61
CA PHE A 145 23.87 8.78 14.13
C PHE A 145 25.35 9.13 14.26
N GLN A 146 26.25 8.14 14.21
CA GLN A 146 27.70 8.33 14.27
C GLN A 146 28.37 8.32 12.89
N THR A 147 27.68 7.79 11.89
CA THR A 147 28.14 7.75 10.49
C THR A 147 28.01 9.13 9.83
N ALA A 148 29.02 9.51 9.03
CA ALA A 148 29.00 10.74 8.26
C ALA A 148 27.92 10.69 7.16
N GLU A 149 27.37 11.84 6.77
CA GLU A 149 26.22 11.90 5.85
C GLU A 149 26.54 11.28 4.49
N GLU A 150 27.75 11.47 4.00
CA GLU A 150 28.28 10.89 2.76
C GLU A 150 28.37 9.35 2.77
N ASP A 151 28.49 8.74 3.95
CA ASP A 151 28.65 7.29 4.13
C ASP A 151 27.32 6.59 4.44
N LEU A 152 26.24 7.34 4.72
CA LEU A 152 24.92 6.79 5.06
C LEU A 152 24.32 5.90 3.96
N PRO A 153 24.38 6.25 2.65
CA PRO A 153 23.81 5.40 1.61
C PRO A 153 24.44 4.00 1.59
N GLN A 154 25.77 3.91 1.72
CA GLN A 154 26.48 2.64 1.75
C GLN A 154 26.11 1.83 3.02
N LEU A 155 26.06 2.49 4.18
CA LEU A 155 25.63 1.83 5.42
C LEU A 155 24.22 1.25 5.30
N PHE A 156 23.27 1.98 4.71
CA PHE A 156 21.90 1.49 4.53
C PHE A 156 21.86 0.26 3.62
N GLU A 157 22.60 0.26 2.51
CA GLU A 157 22.71 -0.91 1.63
C GLU A 157 23.28 -2.13 2.38
N GLU A 158 24.33 -1.94 3.17
CA GLU A 158 24.93 -3.01 3.99
C GLU A 158 23.94 -3.58 5.01
N LEU A 159 23.25 -2.71 5.75
CA LEU A 159 22.25 -3.11 6.75
C LEU A 159 21.09 -3.90 6.12
N VAL A 160 20.60 -3.45 4.97
CA VAL A 160 19.50 -4.11 4.24
C VAL A 160 19.94 -5.48 3.69
N ASN A 161 21.16 -5.59 3.19
CA ASN A 161 21.71 -6.86 2.67
C ASN A 161 21.94 -7.89 3.79
N VAL A 162 22.42 -7.46 4.96
CA VAL A 162 22.59 -8.34 6.12
C VAL A 162 21.23 -8.88 6.60
N GLN A 163 20.20 -8.05 6.63
CA GLN A 163 18.85 -8.52 6.99
C GLN A 163 18.30 -9.50 5.95
N SER A 164 18.46 -9.20 4.66
CA SER A 164 17.99 -10.06 3.56
C SER A 164 18.68 -11.43 3.50
N THR A 165 19.89 -11.54 4.08
CA THR A 165 20.63 -12.82 4.18
C THR A 165 20.34 -13.59 5.46
N GLN A 166 19.84 -12.93 6.51
CA GLN A 166 19.46 -13.54 7.78
C GLN A 166 17.98 -13.97 7.80
N GLU A 167 17.09 -13.28 7.08
CA GLU A 167 15.71 -13.70 6.86
C GLU A 167 15.66 -14.76 5.74
N ASN A 168 15.55 -16.03 6.14
CA ASN A 168 15.36 -17.14 5.20
C ASN A 168 14.08 -16.95 4.37
N VAL A 169 14.25 -16.69 3.07
CA VAL A 169 13.26 -16.62 1.98
C VAL A 169 12.39 -15.35 1.97
N PRO A 170 12.31 -14.60 0.85
CA PRO A 170 11.33 -13.53 0.70
C PRO A 170 9.92 -14.08 0.92
N GLN A 171 9.34 -13.73 2.07
CA GLN A 171 8.05 -14.28 2.47
C GLN A 171 6.95 -13.60 1.65
N ALA A 172 6.46 -14.31 0.64
CA ALA A 172 5.28 -13.86 -0.08
C ALA A 172 4.14 -13.58 0.92
N THR A 173 3.38 -12.52 0.66
CA THR A 173 2.34 -12.07 1.57
C THR A 173 1.02 -12.74 1.22
N LEU A 174 0.41 -13.44 2.17
CA LEU A 174 -0.95 -13.97 2.03
C LEU A 174 -1.93 -12.79 1.91
N ILE A 175 -2.84 -12.85 0.94
CA ILE A 175 -3.88 -11.85 0.74
C ILE A 175 -5.13 -12.23 1.52
N ALA A 176 -5.31 -11.66 2.71
CA ALA A 176 -6.53 -11.84 3.49
C ALA A 176 -7.73 -11.16 2.79
N PRO A 177 -8.96 -11.70 2.88
CA PRO A 177 -9.37 -12.87 3.66
C PRO A 177 -9.17 -14.22 2.95
N THR A 178 -8.50 -14.26 1.80
CA THR A 178 -8.20 -15.55 1.15
C THR A 178 -7.23 -16.37 2.00
N GLN A 179 -7.24 -17.68 1.79
CA GLN A 179 -6.39 -18.62 2.54
C GLN A 179 -5.25 -19.18 1.69
N ASN A 180 -5.23 -18.85 0.39
CA ASN A 180 -4.39 -19.52 -0.58
C ASN A 180 -3.79 -18.59 -1.65
N LEU A 181 -4.13 -17.30 -1.69
CA LEU A 181 -3.51 -16.36 -2.65
C LEU A 181 -2.36 -15.59 -2.00
N TYR A 182 -1.20 -15.62 -2.64
CA TYR A 182 0.01 -14.97 -2.18
C TYR A 182 0.55 -14.01 -3.24
N ILE A 183 1.09 -12.87 -2.79
CA ILE A 183 1.82 -11.92 -3.63
C ILE A 183 3.29 -11.89 -3.24
N GLY A 184 4.18 -11.88 -4.22
CA GLY A 184 5.62 -11.87 -3.97
C GLY A 184 6.43 -11.09 -4.99
N LEU A 185 7.70 -10.86 -4.64
CA LEU A 185 8.74 -10.44 -5.56
C LEU A 185 9.10 -11.62 -6.48
N ALA A 186 9.35 -11.36 -7.76
CA ALA A 186 9.89 -12.38 -8.64
C ALA A 186 11.36 -12.61 -8.30
N ASP A 187 11.66 -13.76 -7.68
CA ASP A 187 13.02 -14.25 -7.54
C ASP A 187 13.05 -15.76 -7.83
N GLY A 188 14.19 -16.26 -8.31
CA GLY A 188 14.35 -17.68 -8.63
C GLY A 188 14.11 -18.59 -7.42
N ARG A 189 14.41 -18.10 -6.21
CA ARG A 189 14.23 -18.87 -4.97
C ARG A 189 12.76 -19.05 -4.60
N THR A 190 11.96 -17.99 -4.54
CA THR A 190 10.55 -18.06 -4.15
C THR A 190 9.75 -18.80 -5.22
N ASN A 191 10.05 -18.51 -6.49
CA ASN A 191 9.38 -19.20 -7.58
C ASN A 191 9.74 -20.69 -7.58
N GLU A 192 11.00 -21.11 -7.51
CA GLU A 192 11.36 -22.53 -7.61
C GLU A 192 11.33 -23.29 -6.27
N SER A 193 11.01 -22.62 -5.16
CA SER A 193 11.02 -23.19 -3.81
C SER A 193 10.19 -24.46 -3.60
N GLY A 194 9.18 -24.69 -4.44
CA GLY A 194 8.21 -25.77 -4.28
C GLY A 194 7.26 -25.58 -3.09
N ILE A 195 7.29 -24.42 -2.43
CA ILE A 195 6.42 -24.08 -1.29
C ILE A 195 4.97 -23.91 -1.74
N TYR A 196 4.76 -23.32 -2.93
CA TYR A 196 3.45 -23.03 -3.48
C TYR A 196 3.07 -24.04 -4.56
N ASP A 197 1.80 -24.46 -4.56
CA ASP A 197 1.29 -25.44 -5.54
C ASP A 197 1.30 -24.89 -6.96
N LEU A 198 0.98 -23.59 -7.11
CA LEU A 198 0.85 -22.88 -8.36
C LEU A 198 1.65 -21.57 -8.30
N VAL A 199 2.26 -21.17 -9.42
CA VAL A 199 2.94 -19.87 -9.53
C VAL A 199 2.61 -19.21 -10.86
N ILE A 200 2.24 -17.93 -10.80
CA ILE A 200 2.15 -17.04 -11.95
C ILE A 200 3.28 -16.02 -11.85
N ASP A 201 4.18 -16.03 -12.83
CA ASP A 201 5.23 -15.03 -12.96
C ASP A 201 4.85 -14.04 -14.06
N CYS A 202 4.62 -12.77 -13.68
CA CYS A 202 4.22 -11.74 -14.62
C CYS A 202 5.31 -11.39 -15.64
N ASN A 203 6.59 -11.55 -15.30
CA ASN A 203 7.70 -11.03 -16.09
C ASN A 203 8.55 -12.12 -16.74
N ALA A 204 8.56 -13.34 -16.21
CA ALA A 204 9.29 -14.44 -16.82
C ALA A 204 8.86 -14.65 -18.30
N PRO A 205 9.81 -14.99 -19.19
CA PRO A 205 9.51 -15.30 -20.60
C PRO A 205 8.39 -16.33 -20.71
N SER A 206 7.48 -16.17 -21.68
CA SER A 206 6.27 -17.01 -21.77
C SER A 206 6.59 -18.51 -21.93
N ASP A 207 7.72 -18.84 -22.55
CA ASP A 207 8.26 -20.18 -22.73
C ASP A 207 8.87 -20.79 -21.46
N ALA A 208 9.21 -19.98 -20.45
CA ALA A 208 9.81 -20.46 -19.20
C ALA A 208 8.89 -21.41 -18.39
N SER A 209 7.58 -21.42 -18.68
CA SER A 209 6.61 -22.33 -18.08
C SER A 209 6.25 -23.53 -18.97
N GLU A 210 6.86 -23.67 -20.15
CA GLU A 210 6.57 -24.79 -21.05
C GLU A 210 6.87 -26.14 -20.38
N GLY A 211 5.92 -27.06 -20.48
CA GLY A 211 6.01 -28.38 -19.86
C GLY A 211 5.67 -28.42 -18.37
N ASN A 212 5.41 -27.29 -17.71
CA ASN A 212 5.01 -27.25 -16.31
C ASN A 212 3.58 -26.71 -16.13
N ALA A 213 2.59 -27.62 -16.07
CA ALA A 213 1.18 -27.26 -15.94
C ALA A 213 0.83 -26.50 -14.65
N LYS A 214 1.71 -26.48 -13.63
CA LYS A 214 1.52 -25.74 -12.37
C LYS A 214 2.07 -24.32 -12.43
N ARG A 215 2.63 -23.90 -13.57
CA ARG A 215 3.30 -22.61 -13.74
C ARG A 215 2.72 -21.87 -14.93
N LEU A 216 2.67 -20.56 -14.82
CA LEU A 216 2.29 -19.68 -15.91
C LEU A 216 3.22 -18.47 -15.93
N SER A 217 3.97 -18.32 -17.02
CA SER A 217 4.81 -17.16 -17.27
C SER A 217 4.14 -16.24 -18.29
N LEU A 218 3.90 -14.97 -17.93
CA LEU A 218 3.16 -14.05 -18.79
C LEU A 218 4.04 -13.35 -19.84
N GLY A 219 5.33 -13.15 -19.55
CA GLY A 219 6.25 -12.43 -20.44
C GLY A 219 5.94 -10.94 -20.59
N CYS A 220 5.31 -10.31 -19.58
CA CYS A 220 5.05 -8.87 -19.61
C CYS A 220 6.36 -8.09 -19.45
N GLY A 221 6.49 -6.97 -20.17
CA GLY A 221 7.63 -6.06 -19.99
C GLY A 221 7.63 -5.39 -18.61
N SER A 222 8.64 -4.57 -18.34
CA SER A 222 8.75 -3.82 -17.09
C SER A 222 7.94 -2.52 -17.13
N GLY A 223 7.53 -2.05 -15.95
CA GLY A 223 6.87 -0.75 -15.76
C GLY A 223 5.62 -0.52 -16.64
N LYS A 224 5.54 0.66 -17.26
CA LYS A 224 4.37 1.08 -18.05
C LYS A 224 4.09 0.19 -19.26
N VAL A 225 5.11 -0.43 -19.85
CA VAL A 225 4.96 -1.34 -20.99
C VAL A 225 4.27 -2.62 -20.51
N GLY A 226 4.78 -3.22 -19.44
CA GLY A 226 4.16 -4.38 -18.79
C GLY A 226 2.69 -4.17 -18.41
N GLY A 227 2.36 -2.99 -17.85
CA GLY A 227 0.98 -2.67 -17.50
C GLY A 227 0.03 -2.67 -18.70
N ARG A 228 0.50 -2.30 -19.90
CA ARG A 228 -0.31 -2.35 -21.14
C ARG A 228 -0.40 -3.77 -21.66
N ASP A 229 0.73 -4.46 -21.71
CA ASP A 229 0.83 -5.84 -22.22
C ASP A 229 -0.06 -6.77 -21.42
N LEU A 230 -0.11 -6.60 -20.10
CA LEU A 230 -0.86 -7.43 -19.16
C LEU A 230 -2.29 -7.72 -19.63
N ARG A 231 -2.99 -6.74 -20.24
CA ARG A 231 -4.37 -6.93 -20.74
C ARG A 231 -4.47 -8.12 -21.69
N ASN A 232 -3.48 -8.34 -22.54
CA ASN A 232 -3.47 -9.40 -23.55
C ASN A 232 -3.25 -10.81 -22.95
N HIS A 233 -2.89 -10.89 -21.68
CA HIS A 233 -2.58 -12.16 -21.00
C HIS A 233 -3.62 -12.53 -19.93
N LEU A 234 -4.59 -11.65 -19.61
CA LEU A 234 -5.57 -11.91 -18.55
C LEU A 234 -6.51 -13.09 -18.87
N ASP A 235 -6.82 -13.34 -20.13
CA ASP A 235 -7.57 -14.54 -20.54
C ASP A 235 -6.80 -15.83 -20.23
N LYS A 236 -5.46 -15.82 -20.43
CA LYS A 236 -4.58 -16.95 -20.09
C LYS A 236 -4.56 -17.17 -18.58
N VAL A 237 -4.54 -16.09 -17.80
CA VAL A 237 -4.64 -16.16 -16.32
C VAL A 237 -5.96 -16.81 -15.94
N GLN A 238 -7.11 -16.37 -16.48
CA GLN A 238 -8.40 -16.98 -16.15
C GLN A 238 -8.48 -18.45 -16.54
N ALA A 239 -7.97 -18.83 -17.72
CA ALA A 239 -7.92 -20.23 -18.15
C ALA A 239 -7.05 -21.10 -17.22
N PHE A 240 -5.91 -20.56 -16.78
CA PHE A 240 -5.02 -21.24 -15.83
C PHE A 240 -5.71 -21.42 -14.47
N ILE A 241 -6.36 -20.38 -13.95
CA ILE A 241 -7.11 -20.45 -12.68
C ILE A 241 -8.28 -21.44 -12.79
N GLY A 242 -9.04 -21.39 -13.87
CA GLY A 242 -10.16 -22.32 -14.10
C GLY A 242 -9.71 -23.78 -14.19
N SER A 243 -8.55 -24.05 -14.80
CA SER A 243 -8.03 -25.42 -14.91
C SER A 243 -7.34 -25.93 -13.64
N GLN A 244 -6.72 -25.05 -12.85
CA GLN A 244 -5.90 -25.44 -11.70
C GLN A 244 -6.60 -25.31 -10.33
N LEU A 245 -7.36 -24.23 -10.11
CA LEU A 245 -8.03 -23.96 -8.84
C LEU A 245 -9.48 -24.47 -8.79
N ALA A 246 -10.22 -24.47 -9.90
CA ALA A 246 -11.58 -25.02 -9.88
C ALA A 246 -11.68 -26.48 -9.41
N PRO A 247 -10.79 -27.41 -9.82
CA PRO A 247 -10.82 -28.77 -9.29
C PRO A 247 -10.22 -28.89 -7.88
N HIS A 248 -9.37 -27.94 -7.48
CA HIS A 248 -8.67 -27.96 -6.20
C HIS A 248 -8.60 -26.56 -5.55
N PRO A 249 -9.71 -26.07 -4.97
CA PRO A 249 -9.81 -24.71 -4.43
C PRO A 249 -8.79 -24.36 -3.34
N SER A 250 -8.26 -25.36 -2.64
CA SER A 250 -7.32 -25.18 -1.53
C SER A 250 -5.86 -25.03 -1.96
N ARG A 251 -5.54 -25.20 -3.25
CA ARG A 251 -4.15 -25.06 -3.73
C ARG A 251 -3.65 -23.64 -3.51
N SER A 252 -2.43 -23.54 -3.03
CA SER A 252 -1.75 -22.26 -2.86
C SER A 252 -1.27 -21.71 -4.19
N LEU A 253 -1.57 -20.43 -4.45
CA LEU A 253 -1.18 -19.71 -5.65
C LEU A 253 -0.32 -18.51 -5.28
N LEU A 254 0.91 -18.49 -5.78
CA LEU A 254 1.78 -17.34 -5.72
C LEU A 254 1.70 -16.54 -7.03
N VAL A 255 1.59 -15.22 -6.93
CA VAL A 255 1.70 -14.31 -8.07
C VAL A 255 2.87 -13.36 -7.85
N THR A 256 3.83 -13.35 -8.77
CA THR A 256 5.05 -12.55 -8.68
C THR A 256 5.21 -11.58 -9.83
N CYS A 257 5.91 -10.48 -9.57
CA CYS A 257 6.43 -9.57 -10.60
C CYS A 257 7.74 -8.95 -10.10
N GLU A 258 8.47 -8.24 -10.97
CA GLU A 258 9.77 -7.62 -10.65
C GLU A 258 9.78 -6.79 -9.35
N SER A 259 8.69 -6.09 -9.03
CA SER A 259 8.59 -5.28 -7.81
C SER A 259 7.80 -5.94 -6.67
N GLY A 260 7.00 -6.96 -6.99
CA GLY A 260 5.99 -7.52 -6.09
C GLY A 260 4.86 -6.56 -5.70
N LYS A 261 4.75 -5.41 -6.38
CA LYS A 261 3.85 -4.30 -5.99
C LYS A 261 2.92 -3.81 -7.11
N ASP A 262 3.23 -4.14 -8.38
CA ASP A 262 2.51 -3.61 -9.55
C ASP A 262 1.75 -4.70 -10.33
N LEU A 263 2.41 -5.38 -11.28
CA LEU A 263 1.75 -6.34 -12.17
C LEU A 263 1.14 -7.51 -11.40
N SER A 264 1.85 -8.02 -10.39
CA SER A 264 1.35 -9.11 -9.54
C SER A 264 0.09 -8.71 -8.78
N ALA A 265 0.01 -7.47 -8.31
CA ALA A 265 -1.19 -6.92 -7.70
C ALA A 265 -2.34 -6.79 -8.72
N GLY A 266 -2.04 -6.39 -9.96
CA GLY A 266 -3.02 -6.34 -11.05
C GLY A 266 -3.59 -7.73 -11.39
N VAL A 267 -2.72 -8.73 -11.53
CA VAL A 267 -3.12 -10.13 -11.79
C VAL A 267 -3.97 -10.66 -10.63
N LEU A 268 -3.53 -10.51 -9.38
CA LEU A 268 -4.30 -10.91 -8.21
C LEU A 268 -5.65 -10.21 -8.15
N LEU A 269 -5.72 -8.93 -8.48
CA LEU A 269 -6.97 -8.18 -8.52
C LEU A 269 -7.94 -8.77 -9.56
N ALA A 270 -7.47 -9.15 -10.73
CA ALA A 270 -8.29 -9.82 -11.74
C ALA A 270 -8.80 -11.19 -11.25
N ILE A 271 -7.95 -11.98 -10.58
CA ILE A 271 -8.31 -13.28 -10.00
C ILE A 271 -9.36 -13.10 -8.90
N LEU A 272 -9.12 -12.21 -7.94
CA LEU A 272 -10.04 -11.90 -6.85
C LEU A 272 -11.40 -11.42 -7.34
N CYS A 273 -11.42 -10.59 -8.38
CA CYS A 273 -12.66 -10.07 -8.92
C CYS A 273 -13.44 -11.10 -9.74
N SER A 274 -12.78 -12.10 -10.33
CA SER A 274 -13.44 -13.06 -11.22
C SER A 274 -13.80 -14.39 -10.56
N SER A 275 -13.03 -14.80 -9.54
CA SER A 275 -13.03 -16.17 -9.03
C SER A 275 -13.12 -16.28 -7.50
N TYR A 276 -13.28 -15.17 -6.77
CA TYR A 276 -13.38 -15.18 -5.30
C TYR A 276 -14.59 -14.40 -4.79
N ASP A 277 -15.28 -14.99 -3.82
CA ASP A 277 -16.44 -14.39 -3.16
C ASP A 277 -16.04 -13.43 -2.02
N ASP A 278 -17.02 -12.85 -1.34
CA ASP A 278 -16.83 -11.87 -0.27
C ASP A 278 -16.23 -12.46 1.02
N SER A 279 -16.21 -13.79 1.16
CA SER A 279 -15.54 -14.48 2.27
C SER A 279 -14.07 -14.80 1.98
N GLY A 280 -13.60 -14.58 0.74
CA GLY A 280 -12.26 -14.96 0.30
C GLY A 280 -12.16 -16.44 -0.10
N ALA A 281 -13.28 -17.11 -0.35
CA ALA A 281 -13.30 -18.47 -0.88
C ALA A 281 -13.34 -18.46 -2.41
N PHE A 282 -12.69 -19.45 -3.02
CA PHE A 282 -12.76 -19.65 -4.46
C PHE A 282 -14.21 -20.01 -4.86
N SER A 283 -14.70 -19.33 -5.88
CA SER A 283 -16.04 -19.53 -6.43
C SER A 283 -15.97 -19.73 -7.94
N SER A 284 -16.60 -20.82 -8.41
CA SER A 284 -16.70 -21.11 -9.84
C SER A 284 -17.75 -20.26 -10.55
N SER A 285 -18.55 -19.49 -9.82
CA SER A 285 -19.52 -18.57 -10.41
C SER A 285 -18.86 -17.23 -10.68
N THR A 286 -18.86 -16.79 -11.94
CA THR A 286 -18.45 -15.42 -12.28
C THR A 286 -19.41 -14.42 -11.63
N PRO A 287 -18.90 -13.47 -10.83
CA PRO A 287 -19.76 -12.47 -10.20
C PRO A 287 -20.44 -11.61 -11.27
N ARG A 288 -21.76 -11.49 -11.18
CA ARG A 288 -22.55 -10.65 -12.10
C ARG A 288 -22.37 -9.18 -11.72
N GLY A 289 -21.98 -8.36 -12.69
CA GLY A 289 -21.97 -6.90 -12.56
C GLY A 289 -20.75 -6.32 -11.83
N VAL A 290 -19.54 -6.79 -12.19
CA VAL A 290 -18.29 -6.20 -11.70
C VAL A 290 -18.23 -4.72 -12.08
N ASN A 291 -18.17 -3.86 -11.07
CA ASN A 291 -18.10 -2.42 -11.23
C ASN A 291 -16.85 -1.85 -10.53
N LYS A 292 -16.57 -0.56 -10.73
CA LYS A 292 -15.40 0.11 -10.13
C LYS A 292 -15.37 0.01 -8.60
N GLN A 293 -16.54 -0.01 -7.94
CA GLN A 293 -16.59 -0.11 -6.48
C GLN A 293 -16.18 -1.51 -6.01
N PHE A 294 -16.66 -2.56 -6.68
CA PHE A 294 -16.26 -3.93 -6.40
C PHE A 294 -14.76 -4.15 -6.61
N ILE A 295 -14.20 -3.62 -7.69
CA ILE A 295 -12.75 -3.67 -7.96
C ILE A 295 -11.96 -2.96 -6.84
N ARG A 296 -12.45 -1.80 -6.36
CA ARG A 296 -11.82 -1.09 -5.24
C ARG A 296 -11.87 -1.88 -3.93
N GLN A 297 -12.98 -2.58 -3.65
CA GLN A 297 -13.09 -3.45 -2.48
C GLN A 297 -12.04 -4.57 -2.52
N ARG A 298 -11.90 -5.26 -3.67
CA ARG A 298 -10.88 -6.31 -3.84
C ARG A 298 -9.46 -5.77 -3.82
N LEU A 299 -9.22 -4.57 -4.33
CA LEU A 299 -7.90 -3.93 -4.22
C LEU A 299 -7.56 -3.58 -2.76
N ALA A 300 -8.55 -3.17 -1.97
CA ALA A 300 -8.35 -2.88 -0.55
C ALA A 300 -7.87 -4.12 0.22
N TRP A 301 -8.34 -5.32 -0.14
CA TRP A 301 -7.83 -6.57 0.45
C TRP A 301 -6.32 -6.77 0.22
N ILE A 302 -5.87 -6.49 -1.01
CA ILE A 302 -4.44 -6.60 -1.36
C ILE A 302 -3.62 -5.57 -0.56
N VAL A 303 -4.05 -4.29 -0.58
CA VAL A 303 -3.31 -3.20 0.09
C VAL A 303 -3.33 -3.35 1.62
N SER A 304 -4.42 -3.82 2.21
CA SER A 304 -4.49 -4.10 3.65
C SER A 304 -3.60 -5.28 4.06
N SER A 305 -3.36 -6.24 3.17
CA SER A 305 -2.47 -7.37 3.43
C SER A 305 -1.00 -7.01 3.19
N LYS A 306 -0.71 -6.22 2.14
CA LYS A 306 0.64 -5.77 1.77
C LYS A 306 0.62 -4.27 1.50
N HIS A 307 1.04 -3.49 2.51
CA HIS A 307 0.89 -2.03 2.55
C HIS A 307 1.66 -1.25 1.48
N ASP A 308 2.74 -1.82 0.95
CA ASP A 308 3.59 -1.21 -0.08
C ASP A 308 3.14 -1.56 -1.52
N VAL A 309 2.01 -2.27 -1.68
CA VAL A 309 1.41 -2.51 -3.00
C VAL A 309 0.90 -1.20 -3.59
N ASN A 310 1.34 -0.89 -4.80
CA ASN A 310 1.00 0.34 -5.50
C ASN A 310 0.91 0.09 -7.02
N PRO A 311 -0.15 -0.56 -7.51
CA PRO A 311 -0.30 -0.84 -8.92
C PRO A 311 -0.40 0.46 -9.72
N SER A 312 0.35 0.50 -10.82
CA SER A 312 0.42 1.68 -11.68
C SER A 312 -0.95 1.97 -12.29
N ARG A 313 -1.19 3.25 -12.62
CA ARG A 313 -2.42 3.66 -13.32
C ARG A 313 -2.66 2.84 -14.59
N THR A 314 -1.60 2.48 -15.30
CA THR A 314 -1.67 1.69 -16.52
C THR A 314 -2.11 0.25 -16.23
N THR A 315 -1.55 -0.39 -15.20
CA THR A 315 -1.99 -1.71 -14.71
C THR A 315 -3.47 -1.68 -14.35
N LEU A 316 -3.91 -0.72 -13.53
CA LEU A 316 -5.32 -0.60 -13.13
C LEU A 316 -6.25 -0.34 -14.33
N GLN A 317 -5.82 0.40 -15.35
CA GLN A 317 -6.59 0.61 -16.57
C GLN A 317 -6.75 -0.69 -17.38
N SER A 318 -5.72 -1.52 -17.42
CA SER A 318 -5.78 -2.84 -18.06
C SER A 318 -6.77 -3.76 -17.33
N ILE A 319 -6.69 -3.81 -15.99
CA ILE A 319 -7.61 -4.61 -15.16
C ILE A 319 -9.05 -4.13 -15.29
N ASN A 320 -9.31 -2.82 -15.14
CA ASN A 320 -10.66 -2.28 -15.23
C ASN A 320 -11.30 -2.58 -16.58
N ALA A 321 -10.57 -2.40 -17.68
CA ALA A 321 -11.15 -2.67 -18.99
C ALA A 321 -11.35 -4.15 -19.26
N PHE A 322 -10.57 -5.04 -18.63
CA PHE A 322 -10.80 -6.47 -18.73
C PHE A 322 -12.04 -6.91 -17.94
N LEU A 323 -12.17 -6.43 -16.71
CA LEU A 323 -13.25 -6.83 -15.79
C LEU A 323 -14.61 -6.15 -16.07
N MET A 324 -14.62 -5.01 -16.75
CA MET A 324 -15.82 -4.21 -17.01
C MET A 324 -16.26 -4.25 -18.50
N GLN A 325 -15.74 -5.20 -19.28
CA GLN A 325 -16.30 -5.55 -20.59
C GLN A 325 -17.64 -6.27 -20.42
#